data_AF-A0A2V9GEN9-F1
#
_entry.id   AF-A0A2V9GEN9-F1
#
_cell.length_a   1.000
_cell.length_b   1.000
_cell.length_c   1.000
_cell.angle_alpha   90.00
_cell.angle_beta   90.00
_cell.angle_gamma   90.00
#
_symmetry.space_group_name_H-M   'P 1'
#
loop_
_entity.id
_entity.type
_entity.pdbx_description
1 polymer ?
#
loop_
_entity_poly.entity_id
_entity_poly.type
_entity_poly.pdbx_seq_one_letter_code
_entity_poly.pdbx_strand_id
1 'polypeptide(L)'
;MTSIAIHRLFLLIVTVTAFTVSALAQDIQKLDPALEQLVGPDSKLERIATGFNKWTEGPVWTHEGTLLFAEIPANNIDLWIPGTGASVFMHPSGYTGAEPFKGPEPGSNGMTLDPDGRVTVAGHARRNVWRMESLDPKAQITILADSYQGKKFNSPNDLVYKSD
;
A
#
# COMPACT_ATOMS: atom_id res chain seq x y z
N MET A 1 24.10 -6.40 71.28
CA MET A 1 22.82 -6.51 70.55
C MET A 1 22.99 -5.81 69.22
N THR A 2 23.40 -6.54 68.18
CA THR A 2 23.57 -6.01 66.83
C THR A 2 22.91 -7.00 65.88
N SER A 3 21.75 -6.62 65.33
CA SER A 3 20.96 -7.43 64.40
C SER A 3 21.42 -7.15 62.98
N ILE A 4 21.84 -8.20 62.26
CA ILE A 4 22.21 -8.15 60.84
C ILE A 4 20.94 -8.44 60.03
N ALA A 5 20.43 -7.45 59.30
CA ALA A 5 19.30 -7.61 58.41
C ALA A 5 19.74 -8.23 57.08
N ILE A 6 19.40 -9.50 56.84
CA ILE A 6 19.63 -10.20 55.57
C ILE A 6 18.58 -9.70 54.57
N HIS A 7 18.99 -8.85 53.62
CA HIS A 7 18.16 -8.49 52.48
C HIS A 7 18.18 -9.63 51.45
N ARG A 8 17.06 -10.35 51.30
CA ARG A 8 16.88 -11.32 50.23
C ARG A 8 16.50 -10.59 48.93
N LEU A 9 17.44 -10.58 47.98
CA LEU A 9 17.21 -10.11 46.62
C LEU A 9 16.32 -11.14 45.89
N PHE A 10 15.09 -10.77 45.55
CA PHE A 10 14.23 -11.56 44.67
C PHE A 10 14.54 -11.19 43.21
N LEU A 11 15.16 -12.11 42.48
CA LEU A 11 15.36 -12.00 41.04
C LEU A 11 14.08 -12.47 40.34
N LEU A 12 13.31 -11.54 39.78
CA LEU A 12 12.15 -11.85 38.95
C LEU A 12 12.63 -12.14 37.52
N ILE A 13 12.71 -13.42 37.16
CA ILE A 13 12.98 -13.83 35.77
C ILE A 13 11.66 -13.73 35.01
N VAL A 14 11.51 -12.69 34.19
CA VAL A 14 10.41 -12.58 33.23
C VAL A 14 10.83 -13.33 31.97
N THR A 15 10.35 -14.56 31.82
CA THR A 15 10.44 -15.30 30.56
C THR A 15 9.52 -14.66 29.53
N VAL A 16 10.10 -13.98 28.53
CA VAL A 16 9.38 -13.54 27.34
C VAL A 16 9.26 -14.73 26.41
N THR A 17 8.10 -15.38 26.39
CA THR A 17 7.80 -16.42 25.41
C THR A 17 7.54 -15.74 24.06
N ALA A 18 8.47 -15.89 23.12
CA ALA A 18 8.26 -15.48 21.74
C ALA A 18 7.19 -16.38 21.12
N PHE A 19 5.98 -15.86 20.90
CA PHE A 19 4.99 -16.54 20.09
C PHE A 19 5.41 -16.40 18.62
N THR A 20 5.83 -17.50 18.02
CA THR A 20 5.96 -17.59 16.57
C THR A 20 4.55 -17.66 15.99
N VAL A 21 4.12 -16.58 15.34
CA VAL A 21 2.94 -16.64 14.47
C VAL A 21 3.33 -17.53 13.29
N SER A 22 2.92 -18.79 13.33
CA SER A 22 3.03 -19.68 12.18
C SER A 22 2.16 -19.09 11.07
N ALA A 23 2.78 -18.54 10.04
CA ALA A 23 2.07 -18.21 8.81
C ALA A 23 1.41 -19.51 8.32
N LEU A 24 0.08 -19.54 8.25
CA LEU A 24 -0.60 -20.65 7.61
C LEU A 24 -0.04 -20.75 6.19
N ALA A 25 0.67 -21.84 5.90
CA ALA A 25 1.13 -22.11 4.55
C ALA A 25 -0.13 -22.21 3.67
N GLN A 26 -0.36 -21.18 2.84
CA GLN A 26 -1.41 -21.24 1.84
C GLN A 26 -0.90 -22.13 0.71
N ASP A 27 -1.67 -23.16 0.40
CA ASP A 27 -1.40 -24.04 -0.72
C ASP A 27 -1.73 -23.33 -2.04
N ILE A 28 -0.80 -23.33 -2.99
CA ILE A 28 -1.03 -22.75 -4.32
C ILE A 28 -1.62 -23.86 -5.18
N GLN A 29 -2.95 -23.87 -5.30
CA GLN A 29 -3.65 -24.80 -6.17
C GLN A 29 -3.43 -24.42 -7.63
N LYS A 30 -2.70 -25.27 -8.37
CA LYS A 30 -2.47 -25.12 -9.81
C LYS A 30 -3.52 -25.92 -10.58
N LEU A 31 -4.53 -25.23 -11.11
CA LEU A 31 -5.64 -25.85 -11.84
C LEU A 31 -5.30 -26.21 -13.30
N ASP A 32 -4.28 -25.55 -13.86
CA ASP A 32 -3.78 -25.78 -15.21
C ASP A 32 -2.25 -26.02 -15.17
N PRO A 33 -1.72 -27.10 -15.79
CA PRO A 33 -0.29 -27.37 -15.86
C PRO A 33 0.54 -26.22 -16.45
N ALA A 34 -0.04 -25.35 -17.29
CA ALA A 34 0.65 -24.18 -17.82
C ALA A 34 1.13 -23.23 -16.71
N LEU A 35 0.47 -23.22 -15.54
CA LEU A 35 0.88 -22.40 -14.40
C LEU A 35 2.22 -22.86 -13.79
N GLU A 36 2.62 -24.12 -13.98
CA GLU A 36 3.91 -24.63 -13.51
C GLU A 36 5.10 -23.95 -14.18
N GLN A 37 4.91 -23.38 -15.37
CA GLN A 37 5.93 -22.62 -16.09
C GLN A 37 6.14 -21.20 -15.51
N LEU A 38 5.15 -20.68 -14.78
CA LEU A 38 5.16 -19.33 -14.19
C LEU A 38 5.40 -19.34 -12.69
N VAL A 39 4.89 -20.35 -11.99
CA VAL A 39 4.96 -20.49 -10.54
C VAL A 39 5.73 -21.77 -10.23
N GLY A 40 6.97 -21.62 -9.76
CA GLY A 40 7.85 -22.73 -9.40
C GLY A 40 7.26 -23.62 -8.31
N PRO A 41 7.74 -24.87 -8.17
CA PRO A 41 7.21 -25.84 -7.20
C PRO A 41 7.35 -25.37 -5.75
N ASP A 42 8.40 -24.60 -5.44
CA ASP A 42 8.69 -24.10 -4.09
C ASP A 42 8.19 -22.67 -3.83
N SER A 43 7.36 -22.13 -4.72
CA SER A 43 6.82 -20.77 -4.57
C SER A 43 5.95 -20.68 -3.32
N LYS A 44 6.14 -19.62 -2.54
CA LYS A 44 5.37 -19.38 -1.32
C LYS A 44 4.54 -18.12 -1.48
N LEU A 45 3.28 -18.20 -1.08
CA LEU A 45 2.48 -16.99 -0.92
C LEU A 45 2.89 -16.28 0.37
N GLU A 46 3.31 -15.04 0.25
CA GLU A 46 3.72 -14.20 1.38
C GLU A 46 2.73 -13.06 1.58
N ARG A 47 2.26 -12.89 2.82
CA ARG A 47 1.50 -11.71 3.21
C ARG A 47 2.46 -10.62 3.66
N ILE A 48 2.75 -9.69 2.77
CA ILE A 48 3.79 -8.67 2.95
C ILE A 48 3.36 -7.46 3.82
N ALA A 49 2.05 -7.24 3.99
CA ALA A 49 1.49 -6.18 4.82
C ALA A 49 0.08 -6.51 5.32
N THR A 50 -0.33 -5.89 6.45
CA THR A 50 -1.67 -5.99 7.06
C THR A 50 -2.01 -4.69 7.80
N GLY A 51 -3.25 -4.53 8.25
CA GLY A 51 -3.64 -3.42 9.14
C GLY A 51 -4.32 -2.24 8.43
N PHE A 52 -4.68 -2.42 7.16
CA PHE A 52 -5.43 -1.43 6.39
C PHE A 52 -6.91 -1.35 6.83
N ASN A 53 -7.52 -0.18 6.66
CA ASN A 53 -8.84 0.21 7.14
C ASN A 53 -9.95 -0.72 6.63
N LYS A 54 -10.05 -0.93 5.30
CA LYS A 54 -10.99 -1.89 4.71
C LYS A 54 -10.43 -2.62 3.49
N TRP A 55 -9.93 -1.90 2.49
CA TRP A 55 -9.35 -2.51 1.28
C TRP A 55 -8.24 -1.65 0.69
N THR A 56 -7.44 -2.30 -0.15
CA THR A 56 -6.36 -1.70 -0.92
C THR A 56 -6.56 -2.03 -2.41
N GLU A 57 -6.12 -1.16 -3.31
CA GLU A 57 -6.18 -1.36 -4.77
C GLU A 57 -5.00 -0.69 -5.48
N GLY A 58 -4.95 -0.82 -6.80
CA GLY A 58 -3.98 -0.13 -7.65
C GLY A 58 -2.51 -0.38 -7.34
N PRO A 59 -2.06 -1.63 -7.04
CA PRO A 59 -0.66 -1.87 -6.78
C PRO A 59 0.20 -1.59 -8.02
N VAL A 60 1.32 -0.87 -7.84
CA VAL A 60 2.32 -0.64 -8.88
C VAL A 60 3.73 -0.77 -8.30
N TRP A 61 4.56 -1.59 -8.94
CA TRP A 61 5.98 -1.68 -8.61
C TRP A 61 6.73 -0.52 -9.25
N THR A 62 7.54 0.18 -8.45
CA THR A 62 8.48 1.19 -8.94
C THR A 62 9.77 0.53 -9.45
N HIS A 63 10.54 1.25 -10.27
CA HIS A 63 11.82 0.74 -10.78
C HIS A 63 12.85 0.52 -9.67
N GLU A 64 12.69 1.18 -8.52
CA GLU A 64 13.52 1.04 -7.33
C GLU A 64 13.19 -0.22 -6.51
N GLY A 65 12.24 -1.04 -6.95
CA GLY A 65 11.85 -2.28 -6.26
C GLY A 65 10.93 -2.07 -5.06
N THR A 66 10.23 -0.94 -5.00
CA THR A 66 9.22 -0.66 -3.99
C THR A 66 7.82 -0.79 -4.57
N LEU A 67 6.82 -1.03 -3.73
CA LEU A 67 5.44 -1.22 -4.15
C LEU A 67 4.57 -0.07 -3.62
N LEU A 68 3.95 0.69 -4.52
CA LEU A 68 2.90 1.64 -4.15
C LEU A 68 1.53 0.96 -4.30
N PHE A 69 0.59 1.29 -3.43
CA PHE A 69 -0.83 0.88 -3.55
C PHE A 69 -1.73 1.88 -2.84
N ALA A 70 -2.99 1.97 -3.26
CA ALA A 70 -3.95 2.89 -2.67
C ALA A 70 -4.72 2.23 -1.52
N GLU A 71 -4.79 2.88 -0.36
CA GLU A 71 -5.75 2.56 0.69
C GLU A 71 -6.93 3.55 0.59
N ILE A 72 -7.86 3.22 -0.31
CA ILE A 72 -8.92 4.14 -0.76
C ILE A 72 -9.75 4.72 0.40
N PRO A 73 -10.23 3.91 1.37
CA PRO A 73 -11.04 4.41 2.48
C PRO A 73 -10.27 5.33 3.44
N ALA A 74 -8.94 5.18 3.54
CA ALA A 74 -8.09 6.00 4.39
C ALA A 74 -7.54 7.24 3.66
N ASN A 75 -7.83 7.39 2.36
CA ASN A 75 -7.33 8.49 1.54
C ASN A 75 -5.79 8.51 1.47
N ASN A 76 -5.16 7.33 1.45
CA ASN A 76 -3.71 7.17 1.38
C ASN A 76 -3.28 6.59 0.03
N ILE A 77 -2.05 6.91 -0.36
CA ILE A 77 -1.18 5.98 -1.09
C ILE A 77 -0.15 5.50 -0.08
N ASP A 78 0.03 4.19 0.00
CA ASP A 78 1.00 3.53 0.85
C ASP A 78 2.18 3.02 0.01
N LEU A 79 3.35 2.97 0.63
CA LEU A 79 4.59 2.44 0.07
C LEU A 79 5.03 1.25 0.91
N TRP A 80 5.24 0.11 0.25
CA TRP A 80 5.89 -1.04 0.83
C TRP A 80 7.32 -1.17 0.31
N ILE A 81 8.26 -1.32 1.25
CA ILE A 81 9.68 -1.50 0.98
C ILE A 81 10.09 -2.90 1.47
N PRO A 82 10.75 -3.72 0.62
CA PRO A 82 11.27 -5.02 1.02
C PRO A 82 12.07 -4.98 2.33
N GLY A 83 11.76 -5.89 3.25
CA GLY A 83 12.42 -6.00 4.56
C GLY A 83 12.07 -4.89 5.57
N THR A 84 11.37 -3.85 5.16
CA THR A 84 10.95 -2.73 6.03
C THR A 84 9.44 -2.76 6.33
N GLY A 85 8.62 -3.10 5.33
CA GLY A 85 7.16 -3.14 5.44
C GLY A 85 6.47 -1.95 4.79
N ALA A 86 5.17 -1.80 5.07
CA ALA A 86 4.31 -0.75 4.50
C ALA A 86 4.22 0.47 5.42
N SER A 87 4.19 1.67 4.82
CA SER A 87 3.92 2.93 5.49
C SER A 87 3.19 3.90 4.57
N VAL A 88 2.51 4.89 5.14
CA VAL A 88 1.82 5.93 4.37
C VAL A 88 2.87 6.75 3.60
N PHE A 89 2.73 6.77 2.29
CA PHE A 89 3.56 7.59 1.40
C PHE A 89 2.94 8.96 1.19
N MET A 90 1.67 9.02 0.81
CA MET A 90 0.96 10.27 0.52
C MET A 90 -0.41 10.28 1.17
N HIS A 91 -0.69 11.37 1.90
CA HIS A 91 -2.02 11.71 2.42
C HIS A 91 -2.22 13.23 2.35
N PRO A 92 -3.35 13.73 1.83
CA PRO A 92 -4.41 12.99 1.14
C PRO A 92 -4.04 12.62 -0.30
N SER A 93 -4.34 11.39 -0.73
CA SER A 93 -4.13 10.94 -2.12
C SER A 93 -5.27 11.34 -3.06
N GLY A 94 -6.48 11.46 -2.53
CA GLY A 94 -7.71 11.81 -3.23
C GLY A 94 -8.29 13.14 -2.77
N TYR A 95 -9.46 13.09 -2.13
CA TYR A 95 -10.27 14.23 -1.72
C TYR A 95 -9.53 15.14 -0.73
N THR A 96 -9.62 16.45 -0.97
CA THR A 96 -8.96 17.49 -0.15
C THR A 96 -9.93 18.57 0.34
N GLY A 97 -11.24 18.33 0.22
CA GLY A 97 -12.24 19.31 0.65
C GLY A 97 -12.35 19.38 2.18
N ALA A 98 -12.83 20.52 2.69
CA ALA A 98 -12.95 20.76 4.13
C ALA A 98 -14.08 19.92 4.78
N GLU A 99 -15.17 19.70 4.05
CA GLU A 99 -16.30 18.91 4.52
C GLU A 99 -16.01 17.42 4.41
N PRO A 100 -16.54 16.56 5.32
CA PRO A 100 -16.40 15.13 5.21
C PRO A 100 -16.80 14.62 3.82
N PHE A 101 -15.95 13.79 3.23
CA PHE A 101 -16.29 13.12 1.99
C PHE A 101 -17.52 12.24 2.20
N LYS A 102 -18.54 12.39 1.36
CA LYS A 102 -19.84 11.73 1.54
C LYS A 102 -19.86 10.28 1.05
N GLY A 103 -18.88 9.90 0.22
CA GLY A 103 -18.76 8.55 -0.33
C GLY A 103 -17.81 7.67 0.48
N PRO A 104 -17.75 6.36 0.18
CA PRO A 104 -16.86 5.43 0.87
C PRO A 104 -15.40 5.49 0.38
N GLU A 105 -15.16 6.16 -0.76
CA GLU A 105 -13.89 6.11 -1.51
C GLU A 105 -13.24 7.50 -1.65
N PRO A 106 -12.74 8.10 -0.56
CA PRO A 106 -12.10 9.41 -0.60
C PRO A 106 -10.72 9.42 -1.25
N GLY A 107 -10.05 8.26 -1.42
CA GLY A 107 -8.68 8.17 -1.92
C GLY A 107 -8.50 8.25 -3.44
N SER A 108 -7.27 7.94 -3.86
CA SER A 108 -6.96 7.49 -5.22
C SER A 108 -7.34 6.01 -5.42
N ASN A 109 -7.17 5.49 -6.63
CA ASN A 109 -7.36 4.07 -6.93
C ASN A 109 -6.16 3.54 -7.75
N GLY A 110 -6.36 3.10 -8.98
CA GLY A 110 -5.36 2.50 -9.87
C GLY A 110 -4.17 3.41 -10.12
N MET A 111 -3.02 2.78 -10.29
CA MET A 111 -1.76 3.45 -10.55
C MET A 111 -0.98 2.68 -11.60
N THR A 112 -0.23 3.40 -12.43
CA THR A 112 0.71 2.82 -13.38
C THR A 112 1.93 3.71 -13.54
N LEU A 113 2.98 3.19 -14.16
CA LEU A 113 4.17 3.97 -14.50
C LEU A 113 4.08 4.46 -15.94
N ASP A 114 4.49 5.70 -16.16
CA ASP A 114 4.77 6.18 -17.51
C ASP A 114 6.15 5.67 -18.00
N PRO A 115 6.51 5.90 -19.28
CA PRO A 115 7.79 5.43 -19.83
C PRO A 115 9.05 5.96 -19.12
N ASP A 116 8.94 7.08 -18.39
CA ASP A 116 10.03 7.65 -17.61
C ASP A 116 10.05 7.12 -16.17
N GLY A 117 9.14 6.21 -15.81
CA GLY A 117 8.99 5.65 -14.47
C GLY A 117 8.24 6.53 -13.49
N ARG A 118 7.56 7.59 -13.95
CA ARG A 118 6.74 8.44 -13.09
C ARG A 118 5.38 7.80 -12.84
N VAL A 119 4.86 8.00 -11.63
CA VAL A 119 3.59 7.38 -11.20
C VAL A 119 2.42 8.21 -11.70
N THR A 120 1.56 7.59 -12.51
CA THR A 120 0.27 8.14 -12.94
C THR A 120 -0.85 7.47 -12.17
N VAL A 121 -1.81 8.25 -11.71
CA VAL A 121 -2.81 7.85 -10.71
C VAL A 121 -4.22 8.17 -11.18
N ALA A 122 -5.12 7.21 -11.00
CA ALA A 122 -6.56 7.40 -11.07
C ALA A 122 -7.01 8.11 -9.79
N GLY A 123 -7.23 9.42 -9.88
CA GLY A 123 -7.72 10.22 -8.77
C GLY A 123 -9.22 10.03 -8.58
N HIS A 124 -9.64 8.92 -7.96
CA HIS A 124 -11.05 8.57 -7.75
C HIS A 124 -11.86 9.75 -7.20
N ALA A 125 -11.55 10.22 -5.99
CA ALA A 125 -12.29 11.35 -5.41
C ALA A 125 -11.82 12.74 -5.90
N ARG A 126 -10.63 12.84 -6.50
CA ARG A 126 -10.17 14.06 -7.19
C ARG A 126 -10.88 14.28 -8.53
N ARG A 127 -11.52 13.24 -9.07
CA ARG A 127 -12.24 13.25 -10.35
C ARG A 127 -11.33 13.63 -11.53
N ASN A 128 -10.08 13.18 -11.49
CA ASN A 128 -9.05 13.47 -12.49
C ASN A 128 -8.03 12.32 -12.61
N VAL A 129 -7.22 12.36 -13.66
CA VAL A 129 -6.00 11.58 -13.82
C VAL A 129 -4.83 12.52 -13.61
N TRP A 130 -3.91 12.15 -12.72
CA TRP A 130 -2.79 12.99 -12.33
C TRP A 130 -1.51 12.18 -12.25
N ARG A 131 -0.37 12.84 -12.40
CA ARG A 131 0.97 12.22 -12.36
C ARG A 131 1.85 12.94 -11.36
N MET A 132 2.62 12.18 -10.60
CA MET A 132 3.72 12.72 -9.78
C MET A 132 4.96 12.88 -10.66
N GLU A 133 5.55 14.08 -10.69
CA GLU A 133 6.74 14.32 -11.52
C GLU A 133 8.03 13.70 -10.95
N SER A 134 7.99 13.19 -9.72
CA SER A 134 9.03 12.35 -9.11
C SER A 134 8.43 11.44 -8.06
N LEU A 135 9.14 10.38 -7.66
CA LEU A 135 8.76 9.53 -6.52
C LEU A 135 9.11 10.23 -5.19
N ASP A 136 8.43 11.35 -4.92
CA ASP A 136 8.50 12.11 -3.67
C ASP A 136 7.07 12.44 -3.24
N PRO A 137 6.67 12.25 -1.97
CA PRO A 137 5.31 12.53 -1.51
C PRO A 137 4.92 14.02 -1.61
N LYS A 138 5.88 14.91 -1.84
CA LYS A 138 5.70 16.35 -2.08
C LYS A 138 6.02 16.75 -3.52
N ALA A 139 6.17 15.79 -4.43
CA ALA A 139 6.44 16.05 -5.83
C ALA A 139 5.40 16.99 -6.46
N GLN A 140 5.83 17.73 -7.48
CA GLN A 140 4.91 18.45 -8.34
C GLN A 140 3.90 17.45 -8.94
N ILE A 141 2.62 17.81 -8.86
CA ILE A 141 1.55 17.05 -9.50
C ILE A 141 1.19 17.73 -10.82
N THR A 142 1.12 16.93 -11.89
CA THR A 142 0.57 17.34 -13.19
C THR A 142 -0.78 16.70 -13.40
N ILE A 143 -1.79 17.50 -13.75
CA ILE A 143 -3.11 16.99 -14.14
C ILE A 143 -3.07 16.63 -15.62
N LEU A 144 -3.28 15.36 -15.94
CA LEU A 144 -3.27 14.86 -17.32
C LEU A 144 -4.66 14.98 -17.96
N ALA A 145 -5.71 14.74 -17.18
CA ALA A 145 -7.09 14.90 -17.62
C ALA A 145 -8.02 15.10 -16.42
N ASP A 146 -9.01 15.98 -16.52
CA ASP A 146 -9.95 16.25 -15.41
C ASP A 146 -11.41 16.41 -15.86
N SER A 147 -11.65 16.42 -17.17
CA SER A 147 -12.96 16.70 -17.73
C SER A 147 -13.09 16.18 -19.17
N TYR A 148 -14.33 15.97 -19.57
CA TYR A 148 -14.71 15.63 -20.93
C TYR A 148 -15.99 16.37 -21.30
N GLN A 149 -15.96 17.09 -22.44
CA GLN A 149 -17.10 17.90 -22.91
C GLN A 149 -17.65 18.86 -21.84
N GLY A 150 -16.74 19.53 -21.10
CA GLY A 150 -17.09 20.47 -20.03
C GLY A 150 -17.62 19.85 -18.75
N LYS A 151 -17.68 18.51 -18.64
CA LYS A 151 -18.10 17.79 -17.44
C LYS A 151 -16.91 17.15 -16.74
N LYS A 152 -16.86 17.22 -15.41
CA LYS A 152 -15.87 16.49 -14.61
C LYS A 152 -16.05 14.99 -14.76
N PHE A 153 -14.96 14.23 -14.67
CA PHE A 153 -15.06 12.77 -14.58
C PHE A 153 -15.87 12.34 -13.36
N ASN A 154 -16.37 11.10 -13.35
CA ASN A 154 -17.04 10.56 -12.17
C ASN A 154 -15.98 10.18 -11.15
N SER A 155 -15.35 9.04 -11.38
CA SER A 155 -14.29 8.49 -10.54
C SER A 155 -13.40 7.60 -11.41
N PRO A 156 -12.26 8.10 -11.92
CA PRO A 156 -11.27 7.23 -12.54
C PRO A 156 -10.92 6.07 -11.60
N ASN A 157 -10.90 4.85 -12.11
CA ASN A 157 -10.72 3.63 -11.30
C ASN A 157 -9.37 2.99 -11.58
N ASP A 158 -9.07 2.63 -12.83
CA ASP A 158 -7.78 2.06 -13.22
C ASP A 158 -7.25 2.68 -14.52
N LEU A 159 -5.95 2.55 -14.78
CA LEU A 159 -5.30 3.09 -15.97
C LEU A 159 -4.03 2.31 -16.36
N VAL A 160 -3.69 2.40 -17.65
CA VAL A 160 -2.46 1.83 -18.20
C VAL A 160 -1.97 2.71 -19.34
N TYR A 161 -0.66 2.75 -19.57
CA TYR A 161 -0.10 3.31 -20.79
C TYR A 161 -0.19 2.28 -21.92
N LYS A 162 -0.67 2.73 -23.09
CA LYS A 162 -0.54 1.94 -24.32
C LYS A 162 0.93 1.96 -24.77
N SER A 163 1.32 0.97 -25.58
CA SER A 163 2.70 0.78 -26.03
C SER A 163 3.16 1.69 -27.17
N ASP A 164 2.28 2.53 -27.72
CA ASP A 164 2.57 3.54 -28.77
C ASP A 164 2.65 4.96 -28.19
#